data_AF-A0A0G1U2T9-F1
#
_entry.id   AF-A0A0G1U2T9-F1
#
_cell.length_a   1.000
_cell.length_b   1.000
_cell.length_c   1.000
_cell.angle_alpha   90.00
_cell.angle_beta   90.00
_cell.angle_gamma   90.00
#
_symmetry.space_group_name_H-M   'P 1'
#
loop_
_entity.id
_entity.type
_entity.pdbx_description
1 polymer ?
#
loop_
_entity_poly.entity_id
_entity_poly.type
_entity_poly.pdbx_seq_one_letter_code
_entity_poly.pdbx_strand_id
1 'polypeptide(L)'
;MKKTFYVLSATALGILLSVIAHAALEKLTIGQLLSQGAVPVAYGYFGQACFLPPLFSYGILSAGAALGLILGFRWWDIVYVKKRRAFLWRTVIIKKRKRK
;
A
#
# COMPACT_ATOMS: atom_id res chain seq x y z
N MET A 1 -8.73 -15.91 -11.16
CA MET A 1 -8.17 -16.27 -9.83
C MET A 1 -6.80 -15.63 -9.55
N LYS A 2 -5.74 -15.89 -10.35
CA LYS A 2 -4.38 -15.34 -10.07
C LYS A 2 -4.31 -13.81 -9.93
N LYS A 3 -5.01 -13.08 -10.81
CA LYS A 3 -5.10 -11.60 -10.75
C LYS A 3 -5.69 -11.11 -9.44
N THR A 4 -6.83 -11.69 -9.05
CA THR A 4 -7.55 -11.31 -7.83
C THR A 4 -6.69 -11.52 -6.59
N PHE A 5 -6.02 -12.67 -6.49
CA PHE A 5 -5.11 -12.94 -5.36
C PHE A 5 -4.00 -11.89 -5.27
N TYR A 6 -3.35 -11.55 -6.39
CA TYR A 6 -2.31 -10.52 -6.42
C TYR A 6 -2.80 -9.14 -5.98
N VAL A 7 -3.96 -8.71 -6.48
CA VAL A 7 -4.54 -7.42 -6.14
C VAL A 7 -4.93 -7.39 -4.66
N LEU A 8 -5.52 -8.48 -4.15
CA LEU A 8 -5.86 -8.60 -2.73
C LEU A 8 -4.61 -8.57 -1.85
N SER A 9 -3.54 -9.29 -2.20
CA SER A 9 -2.28 -9.25 -1.46
C SER A 9 -1.65 -7.86 -1.45
N ALA A 10 -1.67 -7.15 -2.58
CA ALA A 10 -1.17 -5.77 -2.66
C ALA A 10 -2.03 -4.80 -1.82
N THR A 11 -3.35 -5.02 -1.78
CA THR A 11 -4.27 -4.24 -0.95
C THR A 11 -4.03 -4.50 0.53
N ALA A 12 -3.88 -5.76 0.92
CA ALA A 12 -3.53 -6.15 2.29
C ALA A 12 -2.20 -5.54 2.72
N LEU A 13 -1.20 -5.52 1.83
CA LEU A 13 0.07 -4.84 2.07
C LEU A 13 -0.12 -3.32 2.26
N GLY A 14 -0.97 -2.68 1.45
CA GLY A 14 -1.31 -1.26 1.61
C GLY A 14 -1.97 -0.94 2.95
N ILE A 15 -2.84 -1.84 3.44
CA ILE A 15 -3.45 -1.73 4.77
C ILE A 15 -2.41 -1.95 5.88
N LEU A 16 -1.51 -2.91 5.75
CA LEU A 16 -0.41 -3.11 6.71
C LEU A 16 0.48 -1.88 6.79
N LEU A 17 0.81 -1.27 5.65
CA LEU A 17 1.61 -0.04 5.59
C LEU A 17 0.88 1.15 6.23
N SER A 18 -0.45 1.25 6.08
CA SER A 18 -1.20 2.32 6.73
C SER A 18 -1.25 2.17 8.25
N VAL A 19 -1.30 0.95 8.78
CA VAL A 19 -1.18 0.71 10.23
C VAL A 19 0.19 1.17 10.75
N ILE A 20 1.28 0.86 10.02
CA ILE A 20 2.63 1.33 10.38
C ILE A 20 2.71 2.85 10.32
N ALA A 21 2.19 3.47 9.26
CA ALA A 21 2.16 4.93 9.10
C ALA A 21 1.34 5.60 10.21
N HIS A 22 0.20 5.02 10.58
CA HIS A 22 -0.64 5.48 11.66
C HIS A 22 0.12 5.49 13.00
N ALA A 23 0.77 4.38 13.36
CA ALA A 23 1.56 4.27 14.59
C ALA A 23 2.76 5.25 14.61
N ALA A 24 3.42 5.45 13.47
CA ALA A 24 4.51 6.40 13.34
C ALA A 24 4.04 7.85 13.56
N LEU A 25 2.92 8.23 12.95
CA LEU A 25 2.33 9.55 13.11
C LEU A 25 1.86 9.79 14.54
N GLU A 26 1.22 8.81 15.16
CA GLU A 26 0.81 8.87 16.56
C GLU A 26 2.01 9.11 17.49
N LYS A 27 3.09 8.35 17.31
CA LYS A 27 4.34 8.55 18.08
C LYS A 27 4.90 9.97 17.92
N LEU A 28 4.89 10.51 16.70
CA LEU A 28 5.37 11.87 16.43
C LEU A 28 4.49 12.93 17.08
N THR A 29 3.16 12.80 16.97
CA THR A 29 2.21 13.74 17.56
C THR A 29 2.30 13.75 19.07
N ILE A 30 2.37 12.58 19.72
CA ILE A 30 2.56 12.48 21.17
C ILE A 30 3.88 13.11 21.59
N GLY A 31 4.98 12.81 20.88
CA GLY A 31 6.29 13.37 21.17
C GLY A 31 6.33 14.90 21.08
N GLN A 32 5.63 15.47 20.09
CA GLN A 32 5.51 16.93 19.92
C GLN A 32 4.64 17.58 21.00
N LEU A 33 3.54 16.95 21.42
CA LEU A 33 2.68 17.48 22.47
C LEU A 33 3.39 17.47 23.84
N LEU A 34 4.09 16.37 24.15
CA LEU A 34 4.84 16.25 25.39
C LEU A 34 6.00 17.25 25.46
N SER A 35 6.69 17.52 24.35
CA SER A 35 7.77 18.51 24.33
C SER A 35 7.28 19.95 24.53
N GLN A 36 6.00 20.21 24.27
CA GLN A 36 5.33 21.49 24.51
C GLN A 36 4.68 21.57 25.90
N GLY A 37 4.82 20.54 26.74
CA GLY A 37 4.16 20.46 28.06
C GLY A 37 2.65 20.26 27.97
N ALA A 38 2.12 19.92 26.79
CA ALA A 38 0.69 19.65 26.60
C ALA A 38 0.35 18.21 26.99
N VAL A 39 -0.86 18.00 27.54
CA VAL A 39 -1.39 16.68 27.84
C VAL A 39 -2.06 16.12 26.59
N PRO A 40 -1.58 15.00 26.02
CA PRO A 40 -2.17 14.43 24.82
C PRO A 40 -3.58 13.88 25.10
N VAL A 41 -4.55 14.29 24.29
CA VAL A 41 -5.94 13.86 24.40
C VAL A 41 -6.15 12.60 23.56
N ALA A 42 -6.69 11.55 24.18
CA ALA A 42 -7.06 10.33 23.48
C ALA A 42 -8.46 10.46 22.86
N TYR A 43 -8.58 9.97 21.64
CA TYR A 43 -9.81 9.80 20.88
C TYR A 43 -10.19 8.31 20.83
N GLY A 44 -11.49 8.02 20.81
CA GLY A 44 -11.97 6.65 20.59
C GLY A 44 -11.86 6.27 19.12
N TYR A 45 -11.16 5.18 18.82
CA TYR A 45 -11.06 4.59 17.49
C TYR A 45 -11.23 3.07 17.58
N PHE A 46 -12.31 2.52 17.01
CA PHE A 46 -12.68 1.10 17.14
C PHE A 46 -12.69 0.57 18.60
N GLY A 47 -13.06 1.42 19.56
CA GLY A 47 -13.09 1.05 20.99
C GLY A 47 -11.72 1.08 21.68
N GLN A 48 -10.67 1.53 20.99
CA GLN A 48 -9.33 1.75 21.57
C GLN A 48 -9.04 3.25 21.69
N ALA A 49 -8.15 3.59 22.63
CA ALA A 49 -7.65 4.95 22.80
C ALA A 49 -6.53 5.22 21.77
N CYS A 50 -6.77 6.17 20.87
CA CYS A 50 -5.80 6.65 19.88
C CYS A 50 -5.57 8.15 20.05
N PHE A 51 -4.33 8.61 20.00
CA PHE A 51 -3.99 10.03 20.17
C PHE A 51 -4.04 10.82 18.86
N LEU A 52 -4.16 10.12 17.73
CA LEU A 52 -4.35 10.75 16.43
C LEU A 52 -5.83 11.07 16.19
N PRO A 53 -6.19 12.26 15.68
CA PRO A 53 -7.58 12.61 15.44
C PRO A 53 -8.25 11.62 14.48
N PRO A 54 -9.52 11.22 14.70
CA PRO A 54 -10.18 10.16 13.93
C PRO A 54 -10.15 10.37 12.42
N LEU A 55 -10.27 11.64 11.97
CA LEU A 55 -10.23 12.00 10.56
C LEU A 55 -8.90 11.57 9.90
N PHE A 56 -7.78 11.76 10.59
CA PHE A 56 -6.48 11.33 10.08
C PHE A 56 -6.35 9.81 10.09
N SER A 57 -6.84 9.14 11.14
CA SER A 57 -6.84 7.67 11.24
C SER A 57 -7.60 7.03 10.06
N TYR A 58 -8.84 7.49 9.80
CA TYR A 58 -9.62 7.03 8.66
C TYR A 58 -8.99 7.41 7.32
N GLY A 59 -8.41 8.62 7.22
CA GLY A 59 -7.71 9.09 6.03
C GLY A 59 -6.51 8.20 5.67
N ILE A 60 -5.67 7.86 6.65
CA ILE A 60 -4.48 7.02 6.45
C ILE A 60 -4.89 5.59 6.06
N LEU A 61 -5.91 5.02 6.73
CA LEU A 61 -6.39 3.68 6.44
C LEU A 61 -6.99 3.59 5.03
N SER A 62 -7.88 4.52 4.69
CA SER A 62 -8.53 4.58 3.36
C SER A 62 -7.51 4.85 2.25
N ALA A 63 -6.53 5.74 2.48
CA ALA A 63 -5.45 5.99 1.55
C ALA A 63 -4.58 4.74 1.34
N GLY A 64 -4.22 4.01 2.41
CA GLY A 64 -3.47 2.76 2.30
C GLY A 64 -4.19 1.70 1.49
N ALA A 65 -5.49 1.51 1.73
CA ALA A 65 -6.32 0.59 0.96
C ALA A 65 -6.43 1.00 -0.52
N ALA A 66 -6.70 2.28 -0.79
CA ALA A 66 -6.81 2.81 -2.15
C ALA A 66 -5.49 2.70 -2.92
N LEU A 67 -4.37 3.08 -2.31
CA LEU A 67 -3.04 2.97 -2.89
C LEU A 67 -2.66 1.51 -3.13
N GLY A 68 -2.97 0.62 -2.19
CA GLY A 68 -2.74 -0.83 -2.33
C GLY A 68 -3.52 -1.43 -3.52
N LEU A 69 -4.78 -1.04 -3.70
CA LEU A 69 -5.59 -1.45 -4.85
C LEU A 69 -4.99 -0.96 -6.18
N ILE A 70 -4.70 0.35 -6.27
CA ILE A 70 -4.12 0.95 -7.49
C ILE A 70 -2.78 0.29 -7.82
N LEU A 71 -1.92 0.11 -6.83
CA LEU A 71 -0.62 -0.54 -6.99
C LEU A 71 -0.78 -1.99 -7.45
N GLY A 72 -1.70 -2.75 -6.86
CA GLY A 72 -2.01 -4.12 -7.25
C GLY A 72 -2.41 -4.24 -8.73
N PHE A 73 -3.30 -3.36 -9.20
CA PHE A 73 -3.71 -3.34 -10.61
C PHE A 73 -2.56 -2.92 -11.55
N ARG A 74 -1.81 -1.86 -11.20
CA ARG A 74 -0.67 -1.40 -12.02
C ARG A 74 0.43 -2.46 -12.12
N TRP A 75 0.74 -3.12 -11.00
CA TRP A 75 1.77 -4.15 -10.98
C TRP A 75 1.37 -5.36 -11.82
N TRP A 76 0.09 -5.76 -11.76
CA TRP A 76 -0.43 -6.82 -12.61
C TRP A 76 -0.27 -6.49 -14.10
N ASP A 77 -0.62 -5.28 -14.53
CA ASP A 77 -0.46 -4.85 -15.91
C ASP A 77 1.02 -4.89 -16.37
N ILE A 78 1.92 -4.37 -15.53
CA ILE A 78 3.35 -4.34 -15.82
C ILE A 78 3.92 -5.75 -15.96
N VAL A 79 3.69 -6.63 -14.98
CA VAL A 79 4.31 -7.95 -14.94
C VAL A 79 3.66 -8.92 -15.91
N TYR A 80 2.34 -9.03 -15.89
CA TYR A 80 1.65 -10.10 -16.62
C TYR A 80 1.25 -9.72 -18.04
N VAL A 81 1.02 -8.43 -18.33
CA VAL A 81 0.65 -8.00 -19.68
C VAL A 81 1.89 -7.55 -20.44
N LYS A 82 2.58 -6.51 -19.95
CA LYS A 82 3.70 -5.89 -20.67
C LYS A 82 4.94 -6.77 -20.70
N LYS A 83 5.39 -7.28 -19.54
CA LYS A 83 6.61 -8.11 -19.45
C LYS A 83 6.44 -9.45 -20.19
N ARG A 84 5.27 -10.08 -20.08
CA ARG A 84 4.97 -11.34 -20.79
C ARG A 84 4.95 -11.15 -22.31
N ARG A 85 4.35 -10.07 -22.80
CA ARG A 85 4.36 -9.73 -24.23
C ARG A 85 5.80 -9.50 -24.73
N ALA A 86 6.59 -8.71 -24.01
CA ALA A 86 7.98 -8.44 -24.37
C ALA A 86 8.83 -9.72 -24.43
N PHE A 87 8.66 -10.64 -23.47
CA PHE A 87 9.36 -11.93 -23.45
C PHE A 87 9.00 -12.82 -24.66
N LEU A 88 7.73 -12.88 -25.03
CA LEU A 88 7.27 -13.64 -26.20
C LEU A 88 7.84 -13.07 -27.51
N TRP A 89 7.83 -11.75 -27.68
CA TRP A 89 8.43 -11.12 -28.87
C TRP A 89 9.93 -11.42 -28.98
N ARG A 90 10.65 -11.39 -27.85
CA ARG A 90 12.08 -11.66 -27.80
C ARG A 90 12.42 -13.11 -28.20
N THR A 91 11.62 -14.08 -27.74
CA THR A 91 11.80 -15.50 -28.11
C THR A 91 11.46 -15.78 -29.57
N VAL A 92 10.42 -15.14 -30.12
CA VAL A 92 10.08 -15.24 -31.55
C VAL A 92 11.22 -14.72 -32.44
N ILE A 93 11.80 -13.57 -32.12
CA ILE A 93 12.91 -12.99 -32.89
C ILE A 93 14.13 -13.93 -32.88
N ILE A 94 14.52 -14.46 -31.72
CA ILE A 94 15.66 -15.38 -31.59
C ILE A 94 15.42 -16.65 -32.42
N LYS A 95 14.21 -17.22 -32.36
CA LYS A 95 13.86 -18.44 -33.10
C LYS A 95 13.88 -18.22 -34.61
N LYS A 96 13.48 -17.02 -35.08
CA LYS A 96 13.54 -16.64 -36.50
C LYS A 96 14.97 -16.44 -36.99
N ARG A 97 15.87 -15.96 -36.13
CA ARG A 97 17.30 -15.73 -36.45
C ARG A 97 18.11 -17.02 -36.56
N LYS A 98 17.73 -18.09 -35.85
CA LYS A 98 18.39 -19.42 -35.92
C LYS A 98 17.94 -20.28 -37.11
N ARG A 99 16.94 -19.85 -37.88
CA ARG A 99 16.40 -20.57 -39.05
C ARG A 99 16.87 -20.00 -40.40
N LYS A 100 17.68 -18.93 -40.38
CA LYS A 100 18.43 -18.42 -41.52
C LYS A 100 19.89 -18.80 -41.33
#